data_AF-A0A8C4M8F5-F1
#
_entry.id   AF-A0A8C4M8F5-F1
#
_cell.length_a   1.000
_cell.length_b   1.000
_cell.length_c   1.000
_cell.angle_alpha   90.00
_cell.angle_beta   90.00
_cell.angle_gamma   90.00
#
_symmetry.space_group_name_H-M   'P 1'
#
loop_
_entity.id
_entity.type
_entity.pdbx_description
1 polymer ?
#
loop_
_entity_poly.entity_id
_entity_poly.type
_entity_poly.pdbx_seq_one_letter_code
_entity_poly.pdbx_strand_id
1 'polypeptide(L)'
;MSLNRFLLEPITCHAWNRDHTQTALSPTNHEVHIYKKNGSQWVKAHELKEHNRHITGINWAPKSDHIVTCGADCNAYVWSQKDGVWKPTLVILRIDVAATFVKWSPLENKFAVGSGARLISICYFESENDWWVSKHIKKPVHSTVLSLDWHPKNVLLAAGSYDFKCRVVFSAYIKKMPFGQLMSEFGGSGTGGCVHGVRFSSGSRLAWVSHDSTASVADASKSVQISTLKTDDGSPARHLHDGSVSQPQGNTEDTSCVFV
;
A
#
# COMPACT_ATOMS: atom_id res chain seq x y z
N MET A 1 -26.49 7.38 -7.10
CA MET A 1 -25.01 7.34 -7.20
C MET A 1 -24.64 7.01 -8.64
N SER A 2 -23.72 7.74 -9.27
CA SER A 2 -23.31 7.50 -10.67
C SER A 2 -22.14 6.51 -10.71
N LEU A 3 -22.37 5.36 -11.36
CA LEU A 3 -21.30 4.42 -11.71
C LEU A 3 -20.46 5.04 -12.82
N ASN A 4 -19.17 5.26 -12.57
CA ASN A 4 -18.25 5.80 -13.57
C ASN A 4 -17.37 4.67 -14.09
N ARG A 5 -17.58 4.29 -15.35
CA ARG A 5 -16.74 3.31 -16.04
C ARG A 5 -15.58 4.03 -16.70
N PHE A 6 -14.41 3.99 -16.07
CA PHE A 6 -13.19 4.59 -16.61
C PHE A 6 -12.69 3.82 -17.83
N LEU A 7 -12.66 2.48 -17.75
CA LEU A 7 -12.09 1.58 -18.74
C LEU A 7 -12.90 0.26 -18.80
N LEU A 8 -12.69 -0.51 -19.87
CA LEU A 8 -13.29 -1.85 -20.03
C LEU A 8 -12.50 -2.93 -19.28
N GLU A 9 -11.21 -2.68 -19.05
CA GLU A 9 -10.26 -3.58 -18.40
C GLU A 9 -10.30 -3.44 -16.87
N PRO A 10 -9.89 -4.47 -16.12
CA PRO A 10 -9.73 -4.39 -14.67
C PRO A 10 -8.69 -3.33 -14.27
N ILE A 11 -8.92 -2.70 -13.13
CA ILE A 11 -7.97 -1.76 -12.52
C ILE A 11 -7.17 -2.54 -11.48
N THR A 12 -5.84 -2.62 -11.64
CA THR A 12 -4.98 -3.36 -10.69
C THR A 12 -4.74 -2.58 -9.41
N CYS A 13 -4.56 -1.28 -9.54
CA CYS A 13 -4.24 -0.39 -8.43
C CYS A 13 -4.67 1.03 -8.75
N HIS A 14 -4.97 1.79 -7.71
CA HIS A 14 -5.41 3.18 -7.83
C HIS A 14 -4.98 3.99 -6.61
N ALA A 15 -4.90 5.31 -6.77
CA ALA A 15 -4.67 6.25 -5.69
C ALA A 15 -5.34 7.59 -5.98
N TRP A 16 -5.79 8.25 -4.91
CA TRP A 16 -6.43 9.56 -4.99
C TRP A 16 -5.47 10.64 -4.53
N ASN A 17 -5.55 11.81 -5.15
CA ASN A 17 -4.89 12.99 -4.62
C ASN A 17 -5.62 13.52 -3.37
N ARG A 18 -5.02 14.49 -2.68
CA ARG A 18 -5.50 14.98 -1.37
C ARG A 18 -6.94 15.49 -1.35
N ASP A 19 -7.37 16.17 -2.41
CA ASP A 19 -8.68 16.81 -2.49
C ASP A 19 -9.73 15.95 -3.23
N HIS A 20 -9.36 14.73 -3.62
CA HIS A 20 -10.19 13.81 -4.41
C HIS A 20 -10.68 14.38 -5.75
N THR A 21 -9.97 15.39 -6.29
CA THR A 21 -10.27 15.94 -7.62
C THR A 21 -9.57 15.16 -8.73
N GLN A 22 -8.52 14.39 -8.40
CA GLN A 22 -7.77 13.55 -9.32
C GLN A 22 -7.61 12.14 -8.78
N THR A 23 -7.55 11.18 -9.71
CA THR A 23 -7.27 9.77 -9.41
C THR A 23 -6.28 9.21 -10.41
N ALA A 24 -5.28 8.50 -9.91
CA ALA A 24 -4.32 7.75 -10.69
C ALA A 24 -4.73 6.27 -10.66
N LEU A 25 -4.79 5.63 -11.81
CA LEU A 25 -5.17 4.23 -11.93
C LEU A 25 -4.32 3.52 -12.98
N SER A 26 -4.09 2.22 -12.81
CA SER A 26 -3.46 1.38 -13.83
C SER A 26 -4.43 0.31 -14.34
N PRO A 27 -4.70 0.25 -15.65
CA PRO A 27 -5.59 -0.75 -16.24
C PRO A 27 -4.87 -2.06 -16.56
N THR A 28 -4.26 -2.69 -15.56
CA THR A 28 -3.57 -3.99 -15.75
C THR A 28 -2.45 -3.95 -16.81
N ASN A 29 -1.92 -2.75 -17.09
CA ASN A 29 -0.86 -2.54 -18.06
C ASN A 29 0.35 -1.85 -17.41
N HIS A 30 1.30 -1.42 -18.22
CA HIS A 30 2.53 -0.76 -17.79
C HIS A 30 2.40 0.76 -17.66
N GLU A 31 1.17 1.29 -17.73
CA GLU A 31 0.89 2.72 -17.73
C GLU A 31 0.07 3.11 -16.49
N VAL A 32 0.23 4.36 -16.08
CA VAL A 32 -0.68 5.01 -15.13
C VAL A 32 -1.45 6.10 -15.84
N HIS A 33 -2.77 6.05 -15.75
CA HIS A 33 -3.66 7.07 -16.28
C HIS A 33 -4.13 7.95 -15.13
N ILE A 34 -3.91 9.27 -15.24
CA ILE A 34 -4.41 10.25 -14.28
C ILE A 34 -5.68 10.88 -14.84
N TYR A 35 -6.77 10.72 -14.12
CA TYR A 35 -8.06 11.32 -14.43
C TYR A 35 -8.31 12.51 -13.52
N LYS A 36 -8.84 13.59 -14.08
CA LYS A 36 -9.29 14.78 -13.36
C LYS A 36 -10.80 14.91 -13.47
N LYS A 37 -11.44 15.26 -12.36
CA LYS A 37 -12.87 15.51 -12.31
C LYS A 37 -13.18 16.87 -12.93
N ASN A 38 -14.05 16.90 -13.94
CA ASN A 38 -14.58 18.11 -14.54
C ASN A 38 -16.12 18.07 -14.44
N GLY A 39 -16.68 18.74 -13.43
CA GLY A 39 -18.10 18.64 -13.09
C GLY A 39 -18.49 17.22 -12.67
N SER A 40 -19.36 16.59 -13.45
CA SER A 40 -19.81 15.20 -13.23
C SER A 40 -18.99 14.15 -13.98
N GLN A 41 -18.09 14.57 -14.87
CA GLN A 41 -17.31 13.67 -15.72
C GLN A 41 -15.86 13.57 -15.27
N TRP A 42 -15.24 12.43 -15.60
CA TRP A 42 -13.82 12.20 -15.42
C TRP A 42 -13.12 12.22 -16.78
N VAL A 43 -12.10 13.07 -16.89
CA VAL A 43 -11.33 13.24 -18.14
C VAL A 43 -9.88 12.83 -17.88
N LYS A 44 -9.30 12.03 -18.79
CA LYS A 44 -7.89 11.66 -18.71
C LYS A 44 -7.04 12.91 -18.94
N ALA A 45 -6.27 13.31 -17.94
CA ALA A 45 -5.42 14.49 -17.96
C ALA A 45 -3.98 14.16 -18.32
N HIS A 46 -3.45 13.04 -17.79
CA HIS A 46 -2.08 12.62 -18.01
C HIS A 46 -1.95 11.11 -18.15
N GLU A 47 -0.83 10.71 -18.72
CA GLU A 47 -0.45 9.32 -18.95
C GLU A 47 1.04 9.14 -18.64
N LEU A 48 1.37 8.21 -17.76
CA LEU A 48 2.73 7.95 -17.28
C LEU A 48 3.21 6.59 -17.82
N LYS A 49 4.29 6.57 -18.62
CA LYS A 49 4.72 5.39 -19.41
C LYS A 49 6.20 5.03 -19.25
N GLU A 50 6.65 4.80 -18.04
CA GLU A 50 8.07 4.45 -17.77
C GLU A 50 8.28 3.03 -17.26
N HIS A 51 7.22 2.36 -16.84
CA HIS A 51 7.30 0.95 -16.49
C HIS A 51 7.36 0.09 -17.76
N ASN A 52 8.13 -1.00 -17.69
CA ASN A 52 8.26 -1.95 -18.80
C ASN A 52 7.38 -3.20 -18.63
N ARG A 53 6.71 -3.33 -17.48
CA ARG A 53 5.79 -4.42 -17.14
C ARG A 53 4.61 -3.85 -16.35
N HIS A 54 3.64 -4.70 -16.06
CA HIS A 54 2.43 -4.30 -15.34
C HIS A 54 2.74 -3.65 -13.99
N ILE A 55 1.98 -2.61 -13.69
CA ILE A 55 2.06 -1.87 -12.44
C ILE A 55 1.21 -2.59 -11.39
N THR A 56 1.82 -2.84 -10.23
CA THR A 56 1.22 -3.60 -9.13
C THR A 56 0.82 -2.71 -7.96
N GLY A 57 1.41 -1.52 -7.86
CA GLY A 57 1.08 -0.58 -6.79
C GLY A 57 1.24 0.88 -7.24
N ILE A 58 0.29 1.71 -6.80
CA ILE A 58 0.31 3.16 -6.95
C ILE A 58 -0.03 3.76 -5.60
N ASN A 59 0.72 4.78 -5.18
CA ASN A 59 0.32 5.58 -4.04
C ASN A 59 0.62 7.07 -4.26
N TRP A 60 -0.34 7.91 -3.91
CA TRP A 60 -0.26 9.36 -4.08
C TRP A 60 -0.02 10.02 -2.73
N ALA A 61 1.06 10.79 -2.63
CA ALA A 61 1.45 11.55 -1.45
C ALA A 61 0.57 12.82 -1.34
N PRO A 62 -0.25 12.96 -0.28
CA PRO A 62 -1.23 14.05 -0.20
C PRO A 62 -0.63 15.45 0.02
N LYS A 63 0.59 15.59 0.57
CA LYS A 63 1.19 16.91 0.84
C LYS A 63 2.11 17.38 -0.27
N SER A 64 2.96 16.50 -0.81
CA SER A 64 3.92 16.83 -1.87
C SER A 64 3.35 16.68 -3.28
N ASP A 65 2.17 16.08 -3.41
CA ASP A 65 1.55 15.72 -4.68
C ASP A 65 2.42 14.77 -5.54
N HIS A 66 3.34 14.04 -4.90
CA HIS A 66 4.15 13.04 -5.59
C HIS A 66 3.39 11.72 -5.72
N ILE A 67 3.55 11.05 -6.85
CA ILE A 67 3.03 9.70 -7.03
C ILE A 67 4.21 8.73 -6.96
N VAL A 68 4.06 7.63 -6.24
CA VAL A 68 4.98 6.51 -6.33
C VAL A 68 4.29 5.35 -7.03
N THR A 69 5.00 4.73 -7.95
CA THR A 69 4.55 3.54 -8.68
C THR A 69 5.58 2.43 -8.50
N CYS A 70 5.11 1.18 -8.42
CA CYS A 70 5.96 0.00 -8.47
C CYS A 70 5.34 -1.06 -9.37
N GLY A 71 6.19 -1.87 -10.00
CA GLY A 71 5.73 -2.85 -10.98
C GLY A 71 6.48 -4.17 -10.95
N ALA A 72 6.04 -5.06 -11.83
CA ALA A 72 6.68 -6.36 -12.05
C ALA A 72 8.03 -6.27 -12.80
N ASP A 73 8.42 -5.08 -13.24
CA ASP A 73 9.74 -4.78 -13.78
C ASP A 73 10.81 -4.56 -12.70
N CYS A 74 10.48 -4.83 -11.44
CA CYS A 74 11.36 -4.71 -10.27
C CYS A 74 11.80 -3.26 -9.97
N ASN A 75 11.17 -2.28 -10.62
CA ASN A 75 11.47 -0.86 -10.45
C ASN A 75 10.38 -0.15 -9.66
N ALA A 76 10.76 1.00 -9.09
CA ALA A 76 9.81 2.00 -8.64
C ALA A 76 10.18 3.35 -9.22
N TYR A 77 9.16 4.17 -9.47
CA TYR A 77 9.34 5.54 -9.91
C TYR A 77 8.62 6.47 -8.94
N VAL A 78 9.30 7.56 -8.60
CA VAL A 78 8.68 8.71 -7.96
C VAL A 78 8.41 9.76 -9.03
N TRP A 79 7.15 10.08 -9.21
CA TRP A 79 6.66 11.06 -10.16
C TRP A 79 6.42 12.36 -9.42
N SER A 80 7.05 13.43 -9.92
CA SER A 80 6.85 14.79 -9.44
C SER A 80 6.31 15.65 -10.57
N GLN A 81 5.45 16.61 -10.25
CA GLN A 81 4.95 17.54 -11.25
C GLN A 81 5.86 18.77 -11.31
N LYS A 82 6.32 19.13 -12.50
CA LYS A 82 7.05 20.37 -12.77
C LYS A 82 6.46 21.00 -14.02
N ASP A 83 5.98 22.25 -13.89
CA ASP A 83 5.36 23.00 -14.99
C ASP A 83 4.17 22.27 -15.65
N GLY A 84 3.36 21.57 -14.84
CA GLY A 84 2.22 20.78 -15.30
C GLY A 84 2.57 19.42 -15.91
N VAL A 85 3.86 19.10 -16.06
CA VAL A 85 4.35 17.83 -16.61
C VAL A 85 4.83 16.92 -15.50
N TRP A 86 4.41 15.66 -15.54
CA TRP A 86 4.89 14.61 -14.64
C TRP A 86 6.26 14.12 -15.07
N LYS A 87 7.24 14.19 -14.17
CA LYS A 87 8.61 13.73 -14.40
C LYS A 87 8.91 12.51 -13.53
N PRO A 88 9.34 11.39 -14.13
CA PRO A 88 9.75 10.20 -13.38
C PRO A 88 11.13 10.40 -12.77
N THR A 89 11.33 9.85 -11.58
CA THR A 89 12.65 9.64 -10.96
C THR A 89 12.76 8.16 -10.60
N LEU A 90 13.73 7.47 -11.20
CA LEU A 90 13.95 6.03 -10.94
C LEU A 90 14.45 5.82 -9.51
N VAL A 91 13.85 4.85 -8.82
CA VAL A 91 14.30 4.39 -7.50
C VAL A 91 14.83 2.97 -7.60
N ILE A 92 16.12 2.80 -7.31
CA ILE A 92 16.77 1.49 -7.33
C ILE A 92 16.37 0.70 -6.07
N LEU A 93 15.38 -0.17 -6.22
CA LEU A 93 14.85 -1.01 -5.14
C LEU A 93 15.81 -2.12 -4.73
N ARG A 94 16.74 -2.52 -5.61
CA ARG A 94 17.68 -3.64 -5.41
C ARG A 94 16.95 -4.96 -5.10
N ILE A 95 15.90 -5.25 -5.86
CA ILE A 95 15.12 -6.49 -5.80
C ILE A 95 15.23 -7.21 -7.16
N ASP A 96 15.18 -8.53 -7.13
CA ASP A 96 15.25 -9.41 -8.29
C ASP A 96 13.90 -10.06 -8.63
N VAL A 97 12.87 -9.82 -7.81
CA VAL A 97 11.50 -10.29 -7.99
C VAL A 97 10.54 -9.10 -7.97
N ALA A 98 9.42 -9.22 -8.70
CA ALA A 98 8.38 -8.21 -8.83
C ALA A 98 8.04 -7.51 -7.51
N ALA A 99 7.90 -6.18 -7.58
CA ALA A 99 7.27 -5.41 -6.52
C ALA A 99 5.77 -5.72 -6.54
N THR A 100 5.15 -5.79 -5.37
CA THR A 100 3.76 -6.20 -5.20
C THR A 100 2.88 -5.12 -4.62
N PHE A 101 3.46 -4.21 -3.84
CA PHE A 101 2.72 -3.16 -3.15
C PHE A 101 3.64 -1.98 -2.83
N VAL A 102 3.10 -0.76 -2.82
CA VAL A 102 3.85 0.44 -2.41
C VAL A 102 2.99 1.38 -1.57
N LYS A 103 3.59 2.00 -0.57
CA LYS A 103 2.90 2.97 0.30
C LYS A 103 3.83 4.07 0.77
N TRP A 104 3.45 5.33 0.55
CA TRP A 104 4.08 6.49 1.17
C TRP A 104 3.89 6.45 2.69
N SER A 105 4.90 6.94 3.39
CA SER A 105 4.81 7.17 4.81
C SER A 105 4.02 8.46 5.11
N PRO A 106 3.34 8.61 6.27
CA PRO A 106 2.48 9.77 6.56
C PRO A 106 3.18 11.15 6.58
N LEU A 107 4.50 11.16 6.78
CA LEU A 107 5.31 12.39 6.66
C LEU A 107 5.93 12.56 5.28
N GLU A 108 5.70 11.62 4.35
CA GLU A 108 6.15 11.66 2.95
C GLU A 108 7.68 11.77 2.79
N ASN A 109 8.43 11.47 3.85
CA ASN A 109 9.89 11.47 3.85
C ASN A 109 10.49 10.13 3.41
N LYS A 110 9.65 9.11 3.28
CA LYS A 110 10.01 7.76 2.85
C LYS A 110 8.77 7.02 2.35
N PHE A 111 8.99 5.93 1.64
CA PHE A 111 7.96 4.97 1.24
C PHE A 111 8.45 3.54 1.41
N ALA A 112 7.52 2.60 1.50
CA ALA A 112 7.81 1.17 1.61
C ALA A 112 7.31 0.45 0.36
N VAL A 113 8.11 -0.49 -0.14
CA VAL A 113 7.79 -1.38 -1.25
C VAL A 113 7.85 -2.82 -0.78
N GLY A 114 6.76 -3.56 -0.96
CA GLY A 114 6.71 -5.01 -0.77
C GLY A 114 7.14 -5.73 -2.04
N SER A 115 7.77 -6.89 -1.90
CA SER A 115 8.21 -7.70 -3.03
C SER A 115 7.97 -9.19 -2.79
N GLY A 116 7.88 -9.95 -3.89
CA GLY A 116 7.96 -11.41 -3.89
C GLY A 116 9.32 -11.96 -3.45
N ALA A 117 10.37 -11.11 -3.40
CA ALA A 117 11.70 -11.46 -2.90
C ALA A 117 11.77 -11.65 -1.37
N ARG A 118 10.62 -11.73 -0.68
CA ARG A 118 10.51 -11.96 0.77
C ARG A 118 11.18 -10.86 1.58
N LEU A 119 11.07 -9.62 1.11
CA LEU A 119 11.65 -8.44 1.74
C LEU A 119 10.77 -7.21 1.54
N ILE A 120 10.99 -6.21 2.38
CA ILE A 120 10.41 -4.88 2.26
C ILE A 120 11.54 -3.88 2.01
N SER A 121 11.43 -3.09 0.95
CA SER A 121 12.36 -1.99 0.64
C SER A 121 11.81 -0.67 1.18
N ILE A 122 12.49 -0.09 2.16
CA ILE A 122 12.23 1.26 2.67
C ILE A 122 13.09 2.23 1.88
N CYS A 123 12.45 3.10 1.10
CA CYS A 123 13.13 4.08 0.25
C CYS A 123 12.96 5.47 0.82
N TYR A 124 14.05 6.24 0.88
CA TYR A 124 14.05 7.64 1.32
C TYR A 124 14.96 8.46 0.41
N PHE A 125 14.66 9.76 0.34
CA PHE A 125 15.43 10.69 -0.47
C PHE A 125 16.55 11.31 0.35
N GLU A 126 17.77 11.25 -0.16
CA GLU A 126 18.95 11.86 0.46
C GLU A 126 19.30 13.14 -0.29
N SER A 127 18.94 14.29 0.30
CA SER A 127 19.07 15.59 -0.35
C SER A 127 20.51 16.02 -0.62
N GLU A 128 21.48 15.48 0.13
CA GLU A 128 22.90 15.76 -0.08
C GLU A 128 23.42 15.17 -1.39
N ASN A 129 22.88 14.02 -1.80
CA ASN A 129 23.30 13.27 -2.98
C ASN A 129 22.27 13.33 -4.13
N ASP A 130 21.15 14.04 -3.94
CA ASP A 130 20.03 14.14 -4.88
C ASP A 130 19.54 12.75 -5.37
N TRP A 131 19.52 11.76 -4.46
CA TRP A 131 19.32 10.36 -4.83
C TRP A 131 18.40 9.61 -3.87
N TRP A 132 17.68 8.62 -4.40
CA TRP A 132 16.85 7.71 -3.62
C TRP A 132 17.64 6.52 -3.09
N VAL A 133 17.72 6.40 -1.78
CA VAL A 133 18.37 5.28 -1.09
C VAL A 133 17.31 4.27 -0.66
N SER A 134 17.53 3.00 -0.96
CA SER A 134 16.70 1.87 -0.50
C SER A 134 17.38 1.14 0.66
N LYS A 135 16.64 0.70 1.69
CA LYS A 135 17.12 -0.20 2.75
C LYS A 135 16.17 -1.38 2.90
N HIS A 136 16.70 -2.59 3.07
CA HIS A 136 15.90 -3.82 3.06
C HIS A 136 15.62 -4.37 4.46
N ILE A 137 14.35 -4.65 4.73
CA ILE A 137 13.91 -5.46 5.86
C ILE A 137 13.69 -6.89 5.33
N LYS A 138 14.63 -7.79 5.62
CA LYS A 138 14.59 -9.19 5.16
C LYS A 138 14.00 -10.12 6.22
N LYS A 139 14.43 -10.00 7.47
CA LYS A 139 13.91 -10.79 8.58
C LYS A 139 12.89 -9.96 9.36
N PRO A 140 11.75 -10.53 9.79
CA PRO A 140 11.36 -11.94 9.68
C PRO A 140 10.38 -12.22 8.52
N VAL A 141 10.51 -11.57 7.37
CA VAL A 141 9.62 -11.79 6.22
C VAL A 141 10.03 -13.08 5.50
N HIS A 142 9.13 -14.06 5.44
CA HIS A 142 9.45 -15.39 4.87
C HIS A 142 8.72 -15.70 3.56
N SER A 143 7.81 -14.84 3.10
CA SER A 143 7.10 -15.00 1.84
C SER A 143 6.80 -13.65 1.18
N THR A 144 6.08 -13.68 0.06
CA THR A 144 5.65 -12.48 -0.68
C THR A 144 4.90 -11.53 0.24
N VAL A 145 5.25 -10.25 0.19
CA VAL A 145 4.53 -9.19 0.90
C VAL A 145 3.34 -8.76 0.04
N LEU A 146 2.14 -8.73 0.59
CA LEU A 146 0.91 -8.44 -0.15
C LEU A 146 0.34 -7.05 0.17
N SER A 147 0.53 -6.60 1.41
CA SER A 147 0.04 -5.30 1.86
C SER A 147 0.99 -4.66 2.85
N LEU A 148 1.00 -3.34 2.84
CA LEU A 148 1.80 -2.51 3.73
C LEU A 148 0.97 -1.35 4.24
N ASP A 149 1.10 -1.05 5.54
CA ASP A 149 0.50 0.15 6.09
C ASP A 149 1.36 0.78 7.18
N TRP A 150 1.44 2.11 7.12
CA TRP A 150 2.25 2.89 8.03
C TRP A 150 1.43 3.35 9.23
N HIS A 151 2.01 3.21 10.41
CA HIS A 151 1.44 3.82 11.59
C HIS A 151 1.50 5.36 11.46
N PRO A 152 0.47 6.12 11.89
CA PRO A 152 0.40 7.58 11.74
C PRO A 152 1.63 8.33 12.29
N LYS A 153 2.25 7.79 13.35
CA LYS A 153 3.52 8.29 13.92
C LYS A 153 4.76 8.13 13.01
N ASN A 154 4.63 7.55 11.82
CA ASN A 154 5.69 7.46 10.80
C ASN A 154 6.90 6.57 11.16
N VAL A 155 6.75 5.70 12.17
CA VAL A 155 7.82 4.83 12.71
C VAL A 155 7.54 3.35 12.47
N LEU A 156 6.31 2.90 12.73
CA LEU A 156 5.95 1.49 12.60
C LEU A 156 5.39 1.22 11.20
N LEU A 157 5.68 0.03 10.69
CA LEU A 157 5.18 -0.48 9.43
C LEU A 157 4.56 -1.86 9.67
N ALA A 158 3.32 -2.03 9.26
CA ALA A 158 2.64 -3.31 9.23
C ALA A 158 2.81 -3.91 7.85
N ALA A 159 2.99 -5.22 7.79
CA ALA A 159 3.12 -5.99 6.57
C ALA A 159 2.27 -7.26 6.65
N GLY A 160 1.40 -7.44 5.65
CA GLY A 160 0.72 -8.71 5.40
C GLY A 160 1.52 -9.55 4.42
N SER A 161 1.68 -10.84 4.70
CA SER A 161 2.43 -11.76 3.83
C SER A 161 1.64 -13.02 3.50
N TYR A 162 2.08 -13.70 2.44
CA TYR A 162 1.54 -14.99 1.98
C TYR A 162 1.86 -16.15 2.93
N ASP A 163 2.73 -15.98 3.93
CA ASP A 163 3.02 -17.00 4.95
C ASP A 163 2.01 -17.05 6.11
N PHE A 164 0.81 -16.50 5.88
CA PHE A 164 -0.30 -16.46 6.83
C PHE A 164 -0.05 -15.57 8.06
N LYS A 165 1.01 -14.74 8.03
CA LYS A 165 1.35 -13.85 9.14
C LYS A 165 1.20 -12.38 8.78
N CYS A 166 0.62 -11.63 9.71
CA CYS A 166 0.66 -10.19 9.78
C CYS A 166 1.81 -9.79 10.72
N ARG A 167 2.71 -8.93 10.27
CA ARG A 167 3.90 -8.53 11.03
C ARG A 167 3.95 -7.03 11.23
N VAL A 168 4.31 -6.61 12.43
CA VAL A 168 4.63 -5.21 12.75
C VAL A 168 6.12 -5.10 12.94
N VAL A 169 6.75 -4.30 12.09
CA VAL A 169 8.19 -4.07 12.11
C VAL A 169 8.48 -2.58 12.28
N PHE A 170 9.60 -2.27 12.94
CA PHE A 170 10.13 -0.92 12.96
C PHE A 170 10.67 -0.51 11.59
N SER A 171 10.11 0.55 11.03
CA SER A 171 10.72 1.27 9.94
C SER A 171 11.67 2.30 10.54
N ALA A 172 12.96 1.98 10.62
CA ALA A 172 13.88 2.98 11.17
C ALA A 172 14.14 4.07 10.14
N TYR A 173 13.58 5.23 10.43
CA TYR A 173 14.23 6.50 10.11
C TYR A 173 13.81 7.62 11.09
N ILE A 174 13.63 7.29 12.37
CA ILE A 174 13.53 8.31 13.42
C ILE A 174 14.56 7.93 14.49
N LYS A 175 15.51 8.84 14.74
CA LYS A 175 16.72 8.65 15.57
C LYS A 175 16.35 8.00 16.91
N LYS A 176 17.10 6.93 17.27
CA LYS A 176 17.10 6.12 18.51
C LYS A 176 16.42 4.73 18.50
N MET A 177 15.87 4.24 17.37
CA MET A 177 15.30 2.87 17.28
C MET A 177 16.05 1.98 16.27
N PRO A 178 16.13 0.66 16.48
CA PRO A 178 16.79 -0.26 15.55
C PRO A 178 15.97 -0.49 14.27
N PHE A 179 16.65 -0.54 13.13
CA PHE A 179 16.05 -0.76 11.81
C PHE A 179 15.58 -2.20 11.63
N GLY A 180 14.34 -2.38 11.16
CA GLY A 180 13.80 -3.69 10.80
C GLY A 180 13.58 -4.63 11.99
N GLN A 181 13.62 -4.13 13.23
CA GLN A 181 13.29 -4.95 14.39
C GLN A 181 11.80 -5.32 14.36
N LEU A 182 11.53 -6.62 14.50
CA LEU A 182 10.18 -7.15 14.69
C LEU A 182 9.66 -6.72 16.06
N MET A 183 8.48 -6.10 16.08
CA MET A 183 7.79 -5.69 17.29
C MET A 183 6.71 -6.67 17.71
N SER A 184 5.93 -7.11 16.73
CA SER A 184 4.84 -8.06 16.96
C SER A 184 4.63 -8.88 15.71
N GLU A 185 4.29 -10.14 15.92
CA GLU A 185 3.88 -11.05 14.86
C GLU A 185 2.51 -11.61 15.25
N PHE A 186 1.57 -11.51 14.33
CA PHE A 186 0.19 -11.94 14.48
C PHE A 186 -0.10 -13.00 13.43
N GLY A 187 -0.59 -14.16 13.86
CA GLY A 187 -0.91 -15.30 13.00
C GLY A 187 -0.04 -16.54 13.23
N GLY A 188 -0.61 -17.71 12.93
CA GLY A 188 -0.04 -19.06 13.11
C GLY A 188 -0.34 -19.62 14.51
N SER A 189 -1.02 -20.76 14.69
CA SER A 189 -0.78 -22.09 14.08
C SER A 189 -2.05 -22.78 13.56
N GLY A 190 -2.12 -23.14 12.27
CA GLY A 190 -3.26 -23.85 11.66
C GLY A 190 -3.41 -23.61 10.14
N THR A 191 -4.58 -23.93 9.57
CA THR A 191 -5.00 -23.65 8.18
C THR A 191 -5.29 -22.16 7.93
N GLY A 192 -4.33 -21.29 8.27
CA GLY A 192 -4.49 -19.84 8.16
C GLY A 192 -4.51 -19.34 6.71
N GLY A 193 -5.21 -18.24 6.46
CA GLY A 193 -5.26 -17.58 5.16
C GLY A 193 -4.14 -16.56 4.94
N CYS A 194 -3.79 -16.32 3.67
CA CYS A 194 -2.84 -15.26 3.30
C CYS A 194 -3.38 -13.89 3.72
N VAL A 195 -2.53 -13.02 4.27
CA VAL A 195 -2.96 -11.69 4.74
C VAL A 195 -2.99 -10.72 3.57
N HIS A 196 -4.18 -10.43 3.05
CA HIS A 196 -4.37 -9.58 1.87
C HIS A 196 -4.28 -8.10 2.20
N GLY A 197 -4.82 -7.68 3.34
CA GLY A 197 -4.85 -6.28 3.75
C GLY A 197 -4.39 -6.10 5.19
N VAL A 198 -3.71 -4.99 5.46
CA VAL A 198 -3.35 -4.54 6.80
C VAL A 198 -3.63 -3.04 6.91
N ARG A 199 -4.08 -2.58 8.08
CA ARG A 199 -4.36 -1.16 8.34
C ARG A 199 -4.17 -0.80 9.80
N PHE A 200 -3.38 0.24 10.06
CA PHE A 200 -3.29 0.89 11.36
C PHE A 200 -4.42 1.89 11.55
N SER A 201 -4.93 1.92 12.78
CA SER A 201 -5.73 3.03 13.29
C SER A 201 -4.84 4.22 13.66
N SER A 202 -5.45 5.39 13.83
CA SER A 202 -4.80 6.58 14.43
C SER A 202 -4.26 6.33 15.85
N GLY A 203 -4.85 5.36 16.56
CA GLY A 203 -4.49 4.95 17.91
C GLY A 203 -3.52 3.76 17.98
N SER A 204 -3.80 2.81 18.87
CA SER A 204 -2.95 1.63 19.16
C SER A 204 -3.45 0.34 18.50
N ARG A 205 -4.31 0.45 17.49
CA ARG A 205 -4.98 -0.70 16.86
C ARG A 205 -4.40 -0.99 15.49
N LEU A 206 -4.26 -2.27 15.19
CA LEU A 206 -3.92 -2.81 13.88
C LEU A 206 -4.98 -3.81 13.48
N ALA A 207 -5.45 -3.72 12.25
CA ALA A 207 -6.40 -4.67 11.71
C ALA A 207 -5.89 -5.30 10.42
N TRP A 208 -6.26 -6.55 10.17
CA TRP A 208 -5.87 -7.30 8.98
C TRP A 208 -6.96 -8.23 8.51
N VAL A 209 -6.95 -8.55 7.21
CA VAL A 209 -7.86 -9.52 6.59
C VAL A 209 -7.07 -10.64 5.93
N SER A 210 -7.61 -11.84 6.06
CA SER A 210 -6.97 -13.07 5.66
C SER A 210 -7.83 -13.85 4.67
N HIS A 211 -7.18 -14.68 3.83
CA HIS A 211 -7.86 -15.51 2.83
C HIS A 211 -8.84 -16.54 3.44
N ASP A 212 -8.73 -16.84 4.72
CA ASP A 212 -9.61 -17.77 5.46
C ASP A 212 -10.96 -17.13 5.86
N SER A 213 -11.33 -16.05 5.17
CA SER A 213 -12.56 -15.28 5.38
C SER A 213 -12.62 -14.68 6.79
N THR A 214 -11.45 -14.31 7.35
CA THR A 214 -11.36 -13.66 8.66
C THR A 214 -10.86 -12.22 8.58
N ALA A 215 -11.43 -11.38 9.43
CA ALA A 215 -10.94 -10.04 9.74
C ALA A 215 -10.54 -10.02 11.21
N SER A 216 -9.32 -9.61 11.51
CA SER A 216 -8.78 -9.60 12.88
C SER A 216 -8.30 -8.20 13.25
N VAL A 217 -8.42 -7.86 14.54
CA VAL A 217 -7.98 -6.59 15.11
C VAL A 217 -7.16 -6.86 16.36
N ALA A 218 -5.95 -6.32 16.43
CA ALA A 218 -5.10 -6.30 17.61
C ALA A 218 -5.10 -4.91 18.25
N ASP A 219 -5.31 -4.82 19.57
CA ASP A 219 -5.21 -3.56 20.33
C ASP A 219 -4.04 -3.62 21.32
N ALA A 220 -3.01 -2.81 21.06
CA ALA A 220 -1.83 -2.75 21.91
C ALA A 220 -2.06 -2.07 23.27
N SER A 221 -3.18 -1.35 23.46
CA SER A 221 -3.51 -0.73 24.76
C SER A 221 -3.95 -1.73 25.82
N LYS A 222 -4.42 -2.92 25.40
CA LYS A 222 -4.95 -3.97 26.27
C LYS A 222 -4.06 -5.22 26.26
N SER A 223 -2.77 -5.07 26.52
CA SER A 223 -1.82 -6.20 26.48
C SER A 223 -1.91 -7.05 25.19
N VAL A 224 -2.17 -6.39 24.05
CA VAL A 224 -2.27 -7.03 22.73
C VAL A 224 -3.35 -8.11 22.67
N GLN A 225 -4.61 -7.75 22.94
CA GLN A 225 -5.74 -8.63 22.67
C GLN A 225 -6.09 -8.64 21.18
N ILE A 226 -6.35 -9.84 20.65
CA ILE A 226 -6.77 -10.07 19.27
C ILE A 226 -8.25 -10.43 19.27
N SER A 227 -9.05 -9.71 18.50
CA SER A 227 -10.45 -10.05 18.20
C SER A 227 -10.55 -10.44 16.73
N THR A 228 -11.13 -11.60 16.44
CA THR A 228 -11.28 -12.14 15.09
C THR A 228 -12.75 -12.34 14.77
N LEU A 229 -13.17 -11.82 13.62
CA LEU A 229 -14.47 -12.03 13.02
C LEU A 229 -14.30 -12.91 11.78
N LYS A 230 -15.21 -13.87 11.58
CA LYS A 230 -15.29 -14.67 10.36
C LYS A 230 -16.51 -14.25 9.57
N THR A 231 -16.39 -14.10 8.25
CA THR A 231 -17.53 -13.75 7.40
C THR A 231 -18.36 -15.01 7.12
N ASP A 232 -19.69 -14.85 7.12
CA ASP A 232 -20.65 -15.96 6.95
C ASP A 232 -20.70 -16.48 5.50
N ASP A 233 -20.27 -15.67 4.54
CA ASP A 233 -20.33 -15.94 3.10
C ASP A 233 -19.10 -16.69 2.56
N GLY A 234 -18.07 -16.88 3.39
CA GLY A 234 -16.82 -17.51 2.99
C GLY A 234 -15.97 -16.69 2.01
N SER A 235 -16.35 -15.45 1.66
CA SER A 235 -15.57 -14.63 0.73
C SER A 235 -14.42 -13.92 1.48
N PRO A 236 -13.17 -13.97 0.96
CA PRO A 236 -12.05 -13.29 1.62
C PRO A 236 -12.07 -11.79 1.30
N ALA A 237 -12.13 -10.96 2.33
CA ALA A 237 -11.96 -9.52 2.16
C ALA A 237 -10.53 -9.19 1.69
N ARG A 238 -10.42 -8.28 0.71
CA ARG A 238 -9.13 -7.91 0.09
C ARG A 238 -8.59 -6.57 0.55
N HIS A 239 -9.48 -5.64 0.91
CA HIS A 239 -9.12 -4.26 1.22
C HIS A 239 -9.77 -3.76 2.50
N LEU A 240 -9.04 -2.85 3.16
CA LEU A 240 -9.37 -2.30 4.46
C LEU A 240 -9.34 -0.77 4.40
N HIS A 241 -10.44 -0.12 4.78
CA HIS A 241 -10.58 1.34 4.77
C HIS A 241 -10.78 1.90 6.19
N ASP A 242 -10.24 3.09 6.44
CA ASP A 242 -10.45 3.87 7.68
C ASP A 242 -11.74 4.70 7.54
N GLY A 243 -12.65 4.59 8.50
CA GLY A 243 -14.05 5.02 8.46
C GLY A 243 -14.30 6.53 8.42
N SER A 244 -13.32 7.38 8.10
CA SER A 244 -13.58 8.79 7.79
C SER A 244 -13.97 9.02 6.31
N VAL A 245 -13.82 8.01 5.46
CA VAL A 245 -14.26 8.05 4.06
C VAL A 245 -15.61 7.33 3.98
N SER A 246 -16.62 8.02 3.47
CA SER A 246 -17.94 7.48 3.15
C SER A 246 -17.80 6.09 2.52
N GLN A 247 -18.47 5.11 3.14
CA GLN A 247 -18.72 3.73 2.73
C GLN A 247 -18.17 3.30 1.36
N PRO A 248 -17.58 2.09 1.22
CA PRO A 248 -17.42 1.46 -0.09
C PRO A 248 -18.82 1.20 -0.66
N GLN A 249 -19.29 2.12 -1.51
CA GLN A 249 -20.53 1.97 -2.25
C GLN A 249 -20.17 1.42 -3.63
N GLY A 250 -20.21 0.10 -3.75
CA GLY A 250 -20.07 -0.61 -5.00
C GLY A 250 -20.20 -2.12 -4.80
N ASN A 251 -21.16 -2.73 -5.49
CA ASN A 251 -21.22 -4.19 -5.72
C ASN A 251 -20.13 -4.56 -6.75
N THR A 252 -18.87 -4.43 -6.36
CA THR A 252 -17.78 -5.14 -7.02
C THR A 252 -17.56 -6.42 -6.22
N GLU A 253 -17.26 -7.53 -6.87
CA GLU A 253 -16.93 -8.83 -6.26
C GLU A 253 -15.72 -8.78 -5.28
N ASP A 254 -15.14 -7.60 -5.05
CA ASP A 254 -14.18 -7.31 -3.99
C ASP A 254 -14.91 -6.93 -2.69
N THR A 255 -14.98 -7.89 -1.76
CA THR A 255 -15.36 -7.61 -0.36
C THR A 255 -14.31 -6.68 0.25
N SER A 256 -14.72 -5.44 0.53
CA SER A 256 -13.94 -4.45 1.27
C SER A 256 -14.52 -4.29 2.67
N CYS A 257 -13.68 -4.38 3.70
CA CYS A 257 -14.11 -4.14 5.07
C CYS A 257 -13.79 -2.71 5.48
N VAL A 258 -14.77 -2.03 6.07
CA VAL A 258 -14.58 -0.72 6.70
C VAL A 258 -14.18 -0.95 8.15
N PHE A 259 -13.05 -0.39 8.55
CA PHE A 259 -12.66 -0.27 9.95
C PHE A 259 -12.99 1.13 10.45
N VAL A 260 -13.67 1.18 11.59
CA VAL A 260 -13.97 2.39 12.35
C VAL A 260 -13.18 2.38 13.66
#